data_AF-A0A7C1KXP6-F1
#
_entry.id   AF-A0A7C1KXP6-F1
#
_cell.length_a   1.000
_cell.length_b   1.000
_cell.length_c   1.000
_cell.angle_alpha   90.00
_cell.angle_beta   90.00
_cell.angle_gamma   90.00
#
_symmetry.space_group_name_H-M   'P 1'
#
loop_
_entity.id
_entity.type
_entity.pdbx_description
1 polymer ?
#
loop_
_entity_poly.entity_id
_entity_poly.type
_entity_poly.pdbx_seq_one_letter_code
_entity_poly.pdbx_strand_id
1 'polypeptide(L)'
;MMNPTLQRWLALLFFVSLTLQASLAMAKPGTGLEIDNPQQVYVVYTLEPDGVDKDELKTIIDNHLSSANIQQGSRDDAQLFLRIEEHAGEYLLYLDFSRTMQYQANGMSYTKDGFVWGRYVKDITDIEELNEDVEFLINEFVEEYTKANKR
;
A
#
# COMPACT_ATOMS: atom_id res chain seq x y z
N MET A 1 -18.46 20.32 53.27
CA MET A 1 -19.60 19.75 52.53
C MET A 1 -19.63 20.39 51.16
N MET A 2 -19.53 19.61 50.09
CA MET A 2 -19.48 20.14 48.72
C MET A 2 -20.90 20.42 48.22
N ASN A 3 -21.12 21.55 47.55
CA ASN A 3 -22.44 21.98 47.10
C ASN A 3 -22.96 21.00 46.01
N PRO A 4 -24.15 20.39 46.17
CA PRO A 4 -24.65 19.35 45.26
C PRO A 4 -24.78 19.80 43.79
N THR A 5 -24.95 21.09 43.53
CA THR A 5 -24.89 21.65 42.18
C THR A 5 -23.49 21.60 41.60
N LEU A 6 -22.46 21.95 42.37
CA LEU A 6 -21.06 21.95 41.92
C LEU A 6 -20.58 20.52 41.55
N GLN A 7 -21.02 19.53 42.31
CA GLN A 7 -20.70 18.11 42.06
C GLN A 7 -21.35 17.58 40.77
N ARG A 8 -22.56 18.05 40.44
CA ARG A 8 -23.22 17.74 39.16
C ARG A 8 -22.50 18.35 37.96
N TRP A 9 -22.01 19.59 38.07
CA TRP A 9 -21.26 20.26 37.00
C TRP A 9 -19.89 19.63 36.76
N LEU A 10 -19.18 19.23 37.82
CA LEU A 10 -17.91 18.49 37.74
C LEU A 10 -18.08 17.13 37.06
N ALA A 11 -19.14 16.39 37.40
CA ALA A 11 -19.45 15.11 36.74
C ALA A 11 -19.77 15.30 35.26
N LEU A 12 -20.50 16.37 34.90
CA LEU A 12 -20.83 16.69 33.52
C LEU A 12 -19.57 17.04 32.70
N LEU A 13 -18.68 17.87 33.25
CA LEU A 13 -17.40 18.24 32.63
C LEU A 13 -16.48 17.03 32.45
N PHE A 14 -16.47 16.10 33.42
CA PHE A 14 -15.70 14.87 33.32
C PHE A 14 -16.23 13.95 32.21
N PHE A 15 -17.56 13.80 32.10
CA PHE A 15 -18.19 13.04 31.00
C PHE A 15 -17.94 13.65 29.62
N VAL A 16 -18.02 14.98 29.49
CA VAL A 16 -17.70 15.69 28.24
C VAL A 16 -16.20 15.56 27.90
N SER A 17 -15.30 15.55 28.90
CA SER A 17 -13.87 15.30 28.65
C SER A 17 -13.58 13.86 28.22
N LEU A 18 -14.32 12.87 28.74
CA LEU A 18 -14.17 11.47 28.36
C LEU A 18 -14.62 11.21 26.91
N THR A 19 -15.72 11.84 26.46
CA THR A 19 -16.19 11.68 25.08
C THR A 19 -15.32 12.45 24.07
N LEU A 20 -14.69 13.55 24.50
CA LEU A 20 -13.74 14.30 23.68
C LEU A 20 -12.37 13.59 23.57
N GLN A 21 -11.96 12.81 24.58
CA GLN A 21 -10.76 11.97 24.51
C GLN A 21 -10.96 10.72 23.65
N ALA A 22 -12.17 10.16 23.58
CA ALA A 22 -12.49 9.05 22.66
C ALA A 22 -12.46 9.45 21.18
N SER A 23 -12.48 10.75 20.86
CA SER A 23 -12.32 11.29 19.51
C SER A 23 -10.88 11.71 19.17
N LEU A 24 -9.95 11.63 20.14
CA LEU A 24 -8.52 11.82 19.90
C LEU A 24 -7.88 10.52 19.38
N ALA A 25 -7.72 10.47 18.07
CA ALA A 25 -6.73 9.66 17.35
C ALA A 25 -6.86 8.13 17.50
N MET A 26 -7.97 7.57 17.02
CA MET A 26 -7.84 6.29 16.32
C MET A 26 -7.52 6.58 14.85
N ALA A 27 -6.22 6.61 14.53
CA ALA A 27 -5.83 6.28 13.16
C ALA A 27 -6.38 4.87 12.92
N LYS A 28 -7.32 4.71 11.98
CA LYS A 28 -7.66 3.36 11.51
C LYS A 28 -6.33 2.71 11.11
N PRO A 29 -6.12 1.41 11.42
CA PRO A 29 -4.99 0.69 10.85
C PRO A 29 -5.25 0.57 9.36
N GLY A 30 -4.86 1.61 8.64
CA GLY A 30 -4.78 1.62 7.21
C GLY A 30 -3.38 1.16 6.88
N THR A 31 -3.26 -0.02 6.29
CA THR A 31 -2.01 -0.53 5.71
C THR A 31 -1.48 0.40 4.61
N GLY A 32 -2.30 1.36 4.15
CA GLY A 32 -2.03 2.18 2.99
C GLY A 32 -2.42 1.47 1.70
N LEU A 33 -2.68 0.17 1.74
CA LEU A 33 -3.13 -0.62 0.59
C LEU A 33 -4.65 -0.52 0.36
N GLU A 34 -5.45 0.03 1.28
CA GLU A 34 -6.92 0.11 1.13
C GLU A 34 -7.39 1.18 0.14
N ILE A 35 -7.92 0.82 -1.03
CA ILE A 35 -8.29 1.77 -2.08
C ILE A 35 -9.77 1.67 -2.49
N ASP A 36 -10.29 2.73 -3.12
CA ASP A 36 -11.72 2.82 -3.48
C ASP A 36 -12.13 1.91 -4.66
N ASN A 37 -11.17 1.51 -5.51
CA ASN A 37 -11.36 0.53 -6.57
C ASN A 37 -10.27 -0.54 -6.50
N PRO A 38 -10.40 -1.53 -5.60
CA PRO A 38 -9.36 -2.51 -5.38
C PRO A 38 -9.23 -3.52 -6.52
N GLN A 39 -10.24 -3.64 -7.38
CA GLN A 39 -10.20 -4.57 -8.52
C GLN A 39 -9.33 -4.08 -9.67
N GLN A 40 -8.66 -2.93 -9.55
CA GLN A 40 -7.82 -2.38 -10.60
C GLN A 40 -6.48 -1.88 -10.05
N VAL A 41 -5.37 -2.30 -10.68
CA VAL A 41 -4.01 -1.84 -10.37
C VAL A 41 -3.33 -1.37 -11.67
N TYR A 42 -2.58 -0.28 -11.62
CA TYR A 42 -1.74 0.13 -12.76
C TYR A 42 -0.30 -0.27 -12.50
N VAL A 43 0.28 -1.07 -13.39
CA VAL A 43 1.66 -1.54 -13.27
C VAL A 43 2.57 -0.72 -14.19
N VAL A 44 3.62 -0.15 -13.63
CA VAL A 44 4.64 0.64 -14.32
C VAL A 44 5.94 -0.14 -14.34
N TYR A 45 6.50 -0.35 -15.53
CA TYR A 45 7.71 -1.16 -15.74
C TYR A 45 8.89 -0.27 -16.08
N THR A 46 9.97 -0.35 -15.29
CA THR A 46 11.25 0.31 -15.55
C THR A 46 12.34 -0.75 -15.63
N LEU A 47 12.76 -1.10 -16.84
CA LEU A 47 13.72 -2.18 -17.08
C LEU A 47 14.98 -1.55 -17.67
N GLU A 48 16.07 -1.58 -16.91
CA GLU A 48 17.38 -1.14 -17.39
C GLU A 48 18.15 -2.21 -18.19
N PRO A 49 18.11 -3.51 -17.83
CA PRO A 49 18.85 -4.53 -18.57
C PRO A 49 18.15 -4.91 -19.88
N ASP A 50 18.91 -4.94 -20.98
CA ASP A 50 18.40 -5.31 -22.32
C ASP A 50 17.99 -6.79 -22.43
N GLY A 51 18.51 -7.65 -21.55
CA GLY A 51 18.25 -9.09 -21.55
C GLY A 51 16.90 -9.50 -20.96
N VAL A 52 16.16 -8.57 -20.34
CA VAL A 52 14.91 -8.87 -19.63
C VAL A 52 13.70 -8.67 -20.56
N ASP A 53 12.92 -9.73 -20.75
CA ASP A 53 11.71 -9.67 -21.58
C ASP A 53 10.54 -9.05 -20.81
N LYS A 54 10.17 -7.83 -21.21
CA LYS A 54 9.04 -7.10 -20.64
C LYS A 54 7.70 -7.82 -20.81
N ASP A 55 7.49 -8.53 -21.90
CA ASP A 55 6.20 -9.19 -22.19
C ASP A 55 6.05 -10.50 -21.40
N GLU A 56 7.17 -11.17 -21.09
CA GLU A 56 7.21 -12.27 -20.13
C GLU A 56 6.83 -11.76 -18.72
N LEU A 57 7.46 -10.70 -18.24
CA LEU A 57 7.14 -10.09 -16.94
C LEU A 57 5.69 -9.63 -16.82
N LYS A 58 5.15 -9.01 -17.89
CA LYS A 58 3.73 -8.65 -17.93
C LYS A 58 2.86 -9.89 -17.80
N THR A 59 3.19 -10.96 -18.51
CA THR A 59 2.43 -12.21 -18.47
C THR A 59 2.42 -12.80 -17.06
N ILE A 60 3.57 -12.84 -16.38
CA ILE A 60 3.68 -13.28 -14.98
C ILE A 60 2.76 -12.44 -14.09
N ILE A 61 2.90 -11.11 -14.13
CA ILE A 61 2.11 -10.21 -13.28
C ILE A 61 0.61 -10.29 -13.60
N ASP A 62 0.22 -10.33 -14.88
CA ASP A 62 -1.17 -10.45 -15.30
C ASP A 62 -1.83 -11.74 -14.82
N ASN A 63 -1.10 -12.86 -14.87
CA ASN A 63 -1.61 -14.13 -14.35
C ASN A 63 -1.89 -14.05 -12.85
N HIS A 64 -0.97 -13.47 -12.08
CA HIS A 64 -1.13 -13.33 -10.63
C HIS A 64 -2.24 -12.35 -10.25
N LEU A 65 -2.31 -11.17 -10.89
CA LEU A 65 -3.39 -10.21 -10.66
C LEU A 65 -4.76 -10.80 -11.03
N SER A 66 -4.87 -11.43 -12.20
CA SER A 66 -6.14 -12.01 -12.68
C SER A 66 -6.63 -13.16 -11.80
N SER A 67 -5.71 -13.97 -11.24
CA SER A 67 -6.06 -15.03 -10.27
C SER A 67 -6.78 -14.49 -9.02
N ALA A 68 -6.50 -13.24 -8.64
CA ALA A 68 -7.14 -12.54 -7.54
C ALA A 68 -8.31 -11.64 -7.95
N ASN A 69 -8.77 -11.72 -9.21
CA ASN A 69 -9.78 -10.83 -9.81
C ASN A 69 -9.38 -9.34 -9.78
N ILE A 70 -8.08 -9.06 -9.91
CA ILE A 70 -7.54 -7.72 -10.08
C ILE A 70 -7.17 -7.54 -11.55
N GLN A 71 -7.65 -6.46 -12.15
CA GLN A 71 -7.41 -6.11 -13.55
C GLN A 71 -6.27 -5.10 -13.63
N GLN A 72 -5.41 -5.24 -14.62
CA GLN A 72 -4.53 -4.13 -14.99
C GLN A 72 -5.36 -3.01 -15.63
N GLY A 73 -5.16 -1.78 -15.18
CA GLY A 73 -5.71 -0.64 -15.88
C GLY A 73 -5.17 0.68 -15.36
N SER A 74 -5.08 1.66 -16.25
CA SER A 74 -4.51 2.98 -15.96
C SER A 74 -5.21 3.67 -14.79
N ARG A 75 -4.40 4.21 -13.87
CA ARG A 75 -4.84 5.10 -12.81
C ARG A 75 -3.66 5.93 -12.29
N ASP A 76 -3.94 7.17 -11.92
CA ASP A 76 -2.91 8.13 -11.50
C ASP A 76 -2.76 8.18 -9.97
N ASP A 77 -3.76 7.70 -9.25
CA ASP A 77 -3.85 7.75 -7.79
C ASP A 77 -3.22 6.53 -7.09
N ALA A 78 -2.92 5.44 -7.81
CA ALA A 78 -2.31 4.23 -7.24
C ALA A 78 -1.57 3.38 -8.29
N GLN A 79 -0.27 3.19 -8.12
CA GLN A 79 0.61 2.59 -9.12
C GLN A 79 1.56 1.59 -8.47
N LEU A 80 1.69 0.43 -9.09
CA LEU A 80 2.66 -0.62 -8.74
C LEU A 80 3.85 -0.52 -9.70
N PHE A 81 5.03 -0.22 -9.19
CA PHE A 81 6.25 -0.06 -9.95
C PHE A 81 7.07 -1.34 -9.87
N LEU A 82 7.23 -2.02 -11.00
CA LEU A 82 8.25 -3.05 -11.18
C LEU A 82 9.49 -2.39 -11.78
N ARG A 83 10.59 -2.37 -11.04
CA ARG A 83 11.86 -1.86 -11.54
C ARG A 83 12.93 -2.93 -11.45
N ILE A 84 13.68 -3.09 -12.52
CA ILE A 84 14.79 -4.01 -12.62
C ILE A 84 16.01 -3.24 -13.09
N GLU A 85 17.07 -3.30 -12.30
CA GLU A 85 18.37 -2.67 -12.56
C GLU A 85 19.44 -3.77 -12.66
N GLU A 86 20.56 -3.52 -13.35
CA GLU A 86 21.71 -4.43 -13.39
C GLU A 86 22.94 -3.73 -12.82
N HIS A 87 23.56 -4.34 -11.81
CA HIS A 87 24.75 -3.81 -11.15
C HIS A 87 25.80 -4.91 -11.04
N ALA A 88 26.97 -4.70 -11.65
CA ALA A 88 28.10 -5.63 -11.62
C ALA A 88 27.79 -7.06 -12.12
N GLY A 89 26.82 -7.21 -13.04
CA GLY A 89 26.42 -8.50 -13.60
C GLY A 89 25.35 -9.23 -12.79
N GLU A 90 24.79 -8.60 -11.75
CA GLU A 90 23.69 -9.10 -10.94
C GLU A 90 22.47 -8.18 -11.09
N TYR A 91 21.26 -8.73 -11.04
CA TYR A 91 20.02 -7.97 -11.10
C TYR A 91 19.58 -7.50 -9.71
N LEU A 92 18.96 -6.32 -9.69
CA LEU A 92 18.26 -5.77 -8.55
C LEU A 92 16.80 -5.56 -8.94
N LEU A 93 15.91 -6.18 -8.18
CA LEU A 93 14.48 -6.14 -8.39
C LEU A 93 13.81 -5.29 -7.31
N TYR A 94 12.93 -4.39 -7.72
CA TYR A 94 12.07 -3.59 -6.85
C TYR A 94 10.61 -3.77 -7.27
N LEU A 95 9.73 -3.99 -6.29
CA LEU A 95 8.29 -3.95 -6.47
C LEU A 95 7.69 -2.99 -5.44
N ASP A 96 7.32 -1.79 -5.88
CA ASP A 96 6.88 -0.70 -5.01
C ASP A 96 5.45 -0.26 -5.34
N PHE A 97 4.59 -0.12 -4.33
CA PHE A 97 3.24 0.42 -4.51
C PHE A 97 3.16 1.82 -3.92
N SER A 98 2.82 2.79 -4.78
CA SER A 98 2.61 4.19 -4.42
C SER A 98 1.17 4.57 -4.66
N ARG A 99 0.64 5.50 -3.84
CA ARG A 99 -0.68 6.05 -4.04
C ARG A 99 -0.85 7.43 -3.43
N THR A 100 -1.91 8.10 -3.84
CA THR A 100 -2.45 9.25 -3.14
C THR A 100 -3.19 8.78 -1.89
N MET A 101 -2.72 9.22 -0.72
CA MET A 101 -3.35 8.99 0.57
C MET A 101 -4.08 10.24 1.05
N GLN A 102 -5.27 10.04 1.62
CA GLN A 102 -6.01 11.08 2.33
C GLN A 102 -5.95 10.81 3.83
N TYR A 103 -5.56 11.81 4.62
CA TYR A 103 -5.51 11.71 6.08
C TYR A 103 -6.06 12.96 6.75
N GLN A 104 -6.55 12.81 7.98
CA GLN A 104 -7.08 13.90 8.78
C GLN A 104 -6.05 14.30 9.83
N ALA A 105 -5.72 15.59 9.93
CA ALA A 105 -4.90 16.13 11.01
C ALA A 105 -5.48 17.48 11.48
N ASN A 106 -5.60 17.69 12.79
CA ASN A 106 -6.15 18.92 13.37
C ASN A 106 -7.55 19.31 12.80
N GLY A 107 -8.40 18.32 12.52
CA GLY A 107 -9.73 18.54 11.95
C GLY A 107 -9.75 18.98 10.48
N MET A 108 -8.59 18.95 9.81
CA MET A 108 -8.44 19.25 8.39
C MET A 108 -8.05 17.99 7.60
N SER A 109 -8.56 17.90 6.37
CA SER A 109 -8.22 16.85 5.42
C SER A 109 -6.97 17.23 4.62
N TYR A 110 -6.02 16.31 4.52
CA TYR A 110 -4.81 16.45 3.73
C TYR A 110 -4.72 15.32 2.72
N THR A 111 -3.98 15.59 1.65
CA THR A 111 -3.67 14.63 0.60
C THR A 111 -2.18 14.63 0.36
N LYS A 112 -1.59 13.44 0.25
CA LYS A 112 -0.17 13.27 -0.03
C LYS A 112 0.06 12.02 -0.86
N ASP A 113 0.88 12.14 -1.89
CA ASP A 113 1.39 10.98 -2.62
C ASP A 113 2.50 10.32 -1.83
N GLY A 114 2.47 8.99 -1.73
CA GLY A 114 3.47 8.26 -0.98
C GLY A 114 3.55 6.79 -1.35
N PHE A 115 4.77 6.27 -1.25
CA PHE A 115 5.04 4.84 -1.22
C PHE A 115 4.47 4.26 0.07
N VAL A 116 3.63 3.24 -0.04
CA VAL A 116 2.91 2.64 1.09
C VAL A 116 3.24 1.16 1.29
N TRP A 117 3.80 0.51 0.27
CA TRP A 117 4.28 -0.86 0.34
C TRP A 117 5.42 -1.04 -0.66
N GLY A 118 6.38 -1.91 -0.34
CA GLY A 118 7.48 -2.20 -1.24
C GLY A 118 8.31 -3.40 -0.80
N ARG A 119 8.90 -4.09 -1.77
CA ARG A 119 9.86 -5.17 -1.59
C ARG A 119 11.01 -5.01 -2.57
N TYR A 120 12.18 -5.52 -2.17
CA TYR A 120 13.34 -5.55 -3.05
C TYR A 120 14.09 -6.87 -2.89
N VAL A 121 14.71 -7.31 -3.97
CA VAL A 121 15.62 -8.46 -4.03
C VAL A 121 16.89 -8.02 -4.75
N LYS A 122 18.03 -8.58 -4.36
CA LYS A 122 19.36 -8.22 -4.87
C LYS A 122 20.20 -9.47 -5.03
N ASP A 123 21.35 -9.30 -5.67
CA ASP A 123 22.32 -10.37 -5.92
C ASP A 123 21.72 -11.50 -6.79
N ILE A 124 20.75 -11.18 -7.65
CA ILE A 124 20.09 -12.13 -8.56
C ILE A 124 21.02 -12.39 -9.73
N THR A 125 21.35 -13.66 -9.96
CA THR A 125 22.47 -14.02 -10.85
C THR A 125 22.06 -14.37 -12.27
N ASP A 126 20.79 -14.67 -12.51
CA ASP A 126 20.25 -15.00 -13.83
C ASP A 126 18.77 -14.64 -14.00
N ILE A 127 18.26 -14.81 -15.21
CA ILE A 127 16.89 -14.44 -15.61
C ILE A 127 15.85 -15.40 -15.02
N GLU A 128 16.21 -16.67 -14.80
CA GLU A 128 15.28 -17.65 -14.22
C GLU A 128 15.00 -17.28 -12.76
N GLU A 129 16.05 -17.02 -11.98
CA GLU A 129 15.96 -16.52 -10.60
C GLU A 129 15.19 -15.19 -10.54
N LEU A 130 15.45 -14.26 -11.47
CA LEU A 130 14.72 -13.00 -11.55
C LEU A 130 13.21 -13.20 -11.74
N ASN A 131 12.81 -14.11 -12.63
CA ASN A 131 11.40 -14.39 -12.91
C ASN A 131 10.72 -15.06 -11.71
N GLU A 132 11.40 -15.99 -11.02
CA GLU A 132 10.93 -16.61 -9.79
C GLU A 132 10.72 -15.56 -8.68
N ASP A 133 11.66 -14.62 -8.52
CA ASP A 133 11.54 -13.53 -7.54
C ASP A 133 10.38 -12.57 -7.87
N VAL A 134 10.17 -12.26 -9.16
CA VAL A 134 9.02 -11.46 -9.59
C VAL A 134 7.71 -12.15 -9.23
N GLU A 135 7.61 -13.46 -9.49
CA GLU A 135 6.46 -14.28 -9.11
C GLU A 135 6.24 -14.31 -7.59
N PHE A 136 7.31 -14.43 -6.80
CA PHE A 136 7.20 -14.38 -5.35
C PHE A 136 6.69 -13.02 -4.84
N LEU A 137 7.28 -11.92 -5.32
CA LEU A 137 6.91 -10.57 -4.87
C LEU A 137 5.48 -10.19 -5.28
N ILE A 138 5.04 -10.54 -6.50
CA ILE A 138 3.68 -10.22 -6.93
C ILE A 138 2.63 -11.02 -6.15
N ASN A 139 2.92 -12.27 -5.80
CA ASN A 139 2.05 -13.08 -4.95
C ASN A 139 1.88 -12.44 -3.56
N GLU A 140 2.99 -12.03 -2.93
CA GLU A 140 2.95 -11.35 -1.64
C GLU A 140 2.15 -10.04 -1.73
N PHE A 141 2.39 -9.24 -2.77
CA PHE A 141 1.63 -8.02 -3.02
C PHE A 141 0.12 -8.30 -3.12
N VAL A 142 -0.28 -9.25 -3.97
CA VAL A 142 -1.68 -9.61 -4.21
C VAL A 142 -2.35 -10.08 -2.92
N GLU A 143 -1.67 -10.88 -2.11
CA GLU A 143 -2.18 -11.35 -0.84
C GLU A 143 -2.47 -10.18 0.12
N GLU A 144 -1.48 -9.32 0.35
CA GLU A 144 -1.59 -8.19 1.27
C GLU A 144 -2.60 -7.14 0.78
N TYR A 145 -2.56 -6.83 -0.51
CA TYR A 145 -3.49 -5.91 -1.15
C TYR A 145 -4.94 -6.43 -1.08
N THR A 146 -5.16 -7.72 -1.31
CA THR A 146 -6.49 -8.33 -1.16
C THR A 146 -6.95 -8.32 0.29
N LYS A 147 -6.07 -8.65 1.25
CA LYS A 147 -6.39 -8.59 2.70
C LYS A 147 -6.81 -7.19 3.13
N ALA A 148 -6.07 -6.16 2.70
CA ALA A 148 -6.37 -4.78 3.02
C ALA A 148 -7.74 -4.33 2.47
N ASN A 149 -8.14 -4.87 1.31
CA ASN A 149 -9.36 -4.46 0.61
C ASN A 149 -10.57 -5.39 0.81
N LYS A 150 -10.42 -6.49 1.59
CA LYS A 150 -11.54 -7.32 2.03
C LYS A 150 -12.40 -6.54 3.02
N ARG A 151 -13.60 -6.14 2.58
CA ARG A 151 -14.64 -5.55 3.43
C ARG A 151 -15.64 -6.62 3.87
#